data_AF-A0A238K7B6-F1
#
_entry.id   AF-A0A238K7B6-F1
#
_cell.length_a   1.000
_cell.length_b   1.000
_cell.length_c   1.000
_cell.angle_alpha   90.00
_cell.angle_beta   90.00
_cell.angle_gamma   90.00
#
_symmetry.space_group_name_H-M   'P 1'
#
loop_
_entity.id
_entity.type
_entity.pdbx_description
1 polymer ?
#
loop_
_entity_poly.entity_id
_entity_poly.type
_entity_poly.pdbx_seq_one_letter_code
_entity_poly.pdbx_strand_id
1 'polypeptide(L)'
;MAFDFILMLTANDRTIPDARARLDEALEGGVRHIGFKDVGLPMSELKALAAAIRSAGGRSYLEVVSLDADSEMASARAAVEIDVDCLLGGTRAKEVTEITRHHPVRYYPFPGRITGHPSVLEGPASDIVASARSLADFEHVHGLDLLAYRFDGDVPGLMAQVCAAVGKPVIMAGSIDSEARVTTCAEAGAAGFTVGTAALAGAFPAESAGFAGQVRSILAITARARALSPAPRRLALVAHDTRKAQLRAWVSRHQAALEGHRLICTGGTGRMLAEQHPGLSIRRLQRGDRGGDQQLGALIATGELDAVIFFADPTVPHGGDVDLQALTRLAMLHDTPLALSTSAADMLAAALLTRRRAG
;
A
#
# COMPACT_ATOMS: atom_id res chain seq x y z
N MET A 1 0.01 -0.48 4.51
CA MET A 1 1.02 0.23 5.31
C MET A 1 2.17 0.59 4.37
N ALA A 2 3.13 1.45 4.73
CA ALA A 2 4.26 1.67 3.81
C ALA A 2 5.13 0.39 3.75
N PHE A 3 5.27 -0.15 2.53
CA PHE A 3 5.90 -1.42 2.17
C PHE A 3 5.07 -2.67 2.51
N ASP A 4 4.18 -3.05 1.58
CA ASP A 4 3.31 -4.23 1.65
C ASP A 4 3.77 -5.35 0.68
N PHE A 5 3.67 -6.61 1.13
CA PHE A 5 3.88 -7.80 0.29
C PHE A 5 2.59 -8.19 -0.42
N ILE A 6 2.59 -8.17 -1.76
CA ILE A 6 1.47 -8.58 -2.61
C ILE A 6 1.77 -9.98 -3.18
N LEU A 7 1.04 -10.98 -2.70
CA LEU A 7 1.14 -12.35 -3.21
C LEU A 7 0.35 -12.47 -4.52
N MET A 8 1.00 -12.85 -5.61
CA MET A 8 0.34 -13.15 -6.87
C MET A 8 0.07 -14.65 -6.98
N LEU A 9 -1.20 -15.06 -7.04
CA LEU A 9 -1.63 -16.45 -7.29
C LEU A 9 -1.47 -16.82 -8.78
N THR A 10 -0.27 -16.61 -9.29
CA THR A 10 0.06 -16.66 -10.71
C THR A 10 1.39 -17.36 -10.95
N ALA A 11 1.46 -18.15 -12.02
CA ALA A 11 2.69 -18.74 -12.53
C ALA A 11 2.68 -18.68 -14.06
N ASN A 12 3.82 -18.44 -14.70
CA ASN A 12 3.94 -18.34 -16.16
C ASN A 12 2.92 -17.37 -16.79
N ASP A 13 2.82 -16.18 -16.19
CA ASP A 13 1.94 -15.10 -16.65
C ASP A 13 0.44 -15.44 -16.76
N ARG A 14 -0.03 -16.38 -15.93
CA ARG A 14 -1.45 -16.70 -15.77
C ARG A 14 -1.81 -17.00 -14.33
N THR A 15 -3.06 -16.77 -13.97
CA THR A 15 -3.65 -17.27 -12.72
C THR A 15 -3.58 -18.78 -12.71
N ILE A 16 -3.15 -19.35 -11.59
CA ILE A 16 -2.99 -20.79 -11.44
C ILE A 16 -4.36 -21.50 -11.37
N PRO A 17 -4.51 -22.71 -11.94
CA PRO A 17 -5.80 -23.42 -11.93
C PRO A 17 -6.35 -23.72 -10.52
N ASP A 18 -5.46 -23.85 -9.53
CA ASP A 18 -5.77 -24.14 -8.14
C ASP A 18 -5.80 -22.89 -7.24
N ALA A 19 -5.95 -21.69 -7.83
CA ALA A 19 -5.87 -20.43 -7.09
C ALA A 19 -6.84 -20.36 -5.90
N ARG A 20 -8.04 -20.95 -6.03
CA ARG A 20 -9.02 -20.98 -4.94
C ARG A 20 -8.55 -21.80 -3.74
N ALA A 21 -7.89 -22.94 -3.98
CA ALA A 21 -7.33 -23.79 -2.91
C ALA A 21 -6.11 -23.11 -2.29
N ARG A 22 -5.24 -22.52 -3.11
CA ARG A 22 -4.05 -21.79 -2.66
C ARG A 22 -4.39 -20.54 -1.86
N LEU A 23 -5.54 -19.92 -2.10
CA LEU A 23 -6.01 -18.78 -1.32
C LEU A 23 -6.15 -19.16 0.17
N ASP A 24 -6.70 -20.32 0.50
CA ASP A 24 -6.91 -20.71 1.89
C ASP A 24 -5.56 -20.90 2.62
N GLU A 25 -4.59 -21.56 1.97
CA GLU A 25 -3.22 -21.70 2.48
C GLU A 25 -2.50 -20.35 2.61
N ALA A 26 -2.71 -19.43 1.65
CA ALA A 26 -2.14 -18.09 1.70
C ALA A 26 -2.70 -17.30 2.89
N LEU A 27 -4.02 -17.35 3.10
CA LEU A 27 -4.70 -16.68 4.21
C LEU A 27 -4.27 -17.24 5.57
N GLU A 28 -4.04 -18.56 5.67
CA GLU A 28 -3.42 -19.22 6.84
C GLU A 28 -1.99 -18.73 7.07
N GLY A 29 -1.23 -18.51 5.98
CA GLY A 29 0.07 -17.86 6.02
C GLY A 29 0.02 -16.41 6.52
N GLY A 30 -1.16 -15.79 6.53
CA GLY A 30 -1.40 -14.46 7.09
C GLY A 30 -1.36 -13.32 6.06
N VAL A 31 -1.17 -13.60 4.77
CA VAL A 31 -1.15 -12.53 3.75
C VAL A 31 -2.55 -11.96 3.57
N ARG A 32 -2.62 -10.64 3.32
CA ARG A 32 -3.87 -9.91 3.07
C ARG A 32 -3.88 -9.14 1.76
N HIS A 33 -2.73 -8.97 1.09
CA HIS A 33 -2.66 -8.40 -0.25
C HIS A 33 -2.44 -9.52 -1.25
N ILE A 34 -3.46 -9.82 -2.04
CA ILE A 34 -3.49 -11.01 -2.90
C ILE A 34 -3.95 -10.62 -4.29
N GLY A 35 -3.14 -10.96 -5.28
CA GLY A 35 -3.40 -10.68 -6.67
C GLY A 35 -3.49 -11.91 -7.55
N PHE A 36 -4.02 -11.69 -8.74
CA PHE A 36 -4.14 -12.66 -9.81
C PHE A 36 -4.13 -11.92 -11.15
N LYS A 37 -4.12 -12.66 -12.25
CA LYS A 37 -4.22 -12.13 -13.62
C LYS A 37 -5.62 -12.41 -14.19
N ASP A 38 -6.01 -11.66 -15.19
CA ASP A 38 -7.26 -11.86 -15.95
C ASP A 38 -7.21 -13.11 -16.85
N VAL A 39 -6.02 -13.64 -17.12
CA VAL A 39 -5.79 -14.86 -17.88
C VAL A 39 -5.60 -16.05 -16.94
N GLY A 40 -6.15 -17.21 -17.31
CA GLY A 40 -5.88 -18.52 -16.68
C GLY A 40 -7.11 -19.18 -16.05
N LEU A 41 -8.09 -18.39 -15.61
CA LEU A 41 -9.37 -18.88 -15.07
C LEU A 41 -10.55 -18.17 -15.73
N PRO A 42 -11.74 -18.78 -15.76
CA PRO A 42 -12.97 -18.12 -16.18
C PRO A 42 -13.31 -16.89 -15.32
N MET A 43 -13.98 -15.90 -15.92
CA MET A 43 -14.39 -14.66 -15.24
C MET A 43 -15.19 -14.90 -13.95
N SER A 44 -16.08 -15.89 -13.95
CA SER A 44 -16.87 -16.27 -12.77
C SER A 44 -16.00 -16.76 -11.61
N GLU A 45 -14.92 -17.48 -11.90
CA GLU A 45 -13.99 -17.98 -10.88
C GLU A 45 -13.09 -16.87 -10.35
N LEU A 46 -12.62 -15.97 -11.22
CA LEU A 46 -11.88 -14.77 -10.80
C LEU A 46 -12.73 -13.87 -9.90
N LYS A 47 -14.02 -13.70 -10.22
CA LYS A 47 -14.98 -12.97 -9.38
C LYS A 47 -15.18 -13.62 -8.02
N ALA A 48 -15.32 -14.94 -7.98
CA ALA A 48 -15.41 -15.69 -6.73
C ALA A 48 -14.12 -15.57 -5.90
N LEU A 49 -12.94 -15.59 -6.56
CA LEU A 49 -11.64 -15.41 -5.91
C LEU A 49 -11.50 -14.02 -5.28
N ALA A 50 -11.84 -12.96 -6.00
CA ALA A 50 -11.83 -11.59 -5.49
C ALA A 50 -12.76 -11.42 -4.28
N ALA A 51 -13.98 -11.94 -4.36
CA ALA A 51 -14.95 -11.90 -3.27
C ALA A 51 -14.46 -12.66 -2.03
N ALA A 52 -13.79 -13.80 -2.21
CA ALA A 52 -13.20 -14.57 -1.12
C ALA A 52 -12.04 -13.83 -0.44
N ILE A 53 -11.16 -13.18 -1.22
CA ILE A 53 -10.09 -12.32 -0.69
C ILE A 53 -10.70 -11.22 0.19
N ARG A 54 -11.72 -10.51 -0.32
CA ARG A 54 -12.39 -9.42 0.41
C ARG A 54 -13.09 -9.90 1.68
N SER A 55 -13.78 -11.03 1.61
CA SER A 55 -14.48 -11.63 2.75
C SER A 55 -13.53 -12.04 3.88
N ALA A 56 -12.28 -12.34 3.54
CA ALA A 56 -11.21 -12.61 4.50
C ALA A 56 -10.51 -11.34 5.03
N GLY A 57 -11.02 -10.14 4.69
CA GLY A 57 -10.41 -8.85 5.06
C GLY A 57 -9.18 -8.51 4.23
N GLY A 58 -8.98 -9.17 3.08
CA GLY A 58 -7.88 -8.92 2.16
C GLY A 58 -8.20 -7.87 1.09
N ARG A 59 -7.14 -7.39 0.44
CA ARG A 59 -7.16 -6.53 -0.73
C ARG A 59 -6.81 -7.34 -1.98
N SER A 60 -7.67 -7.24 -2.98
CA SER A 60 -7.58 -7.93 -4.27
C SER A 60 -6.85 -7.07 -5.32
N TYR A 61 -5.99 -7.72 -6.09
CA TYR A 61 -5.23 -7.10 -7.18
C TYR A 61 -5.46 -7.87 -8.48
N LEU A 62 -5.73 -7.16 -9.58
CA LEU A 62 -5.68 -7.71 -10.92
C LEU A 62 -4.45 -7.15 -11.64
N GLU A 63 -3.60 -8.00 -12.20
CA GLU A 63 -2.47 -7.57 -13.03
C GLU A 63 -2.80 -7.76 -14.52
N VAL A 64 -2.58 -6.71 -15.32
CA VAL A 64 -2.69 -6.74 -16.77
C VAL A 64 -1.43 -7.32 -17.38
N VAL A 65 -1.59 -8.36 -18.19
CA VAL A 65 -0.47 -9.05 -18.87
C VAL A 65 -0.30 -8.58 -20.31
N SER A 66 -1.37 -8.08 -20.92
CA SER A 66 -1.45 -7.82 -22.36
C SER A 66 -0.87 -6.47 -22.76
N LEU A 67 -0.18 -6.45 -23.91
CA LEU A 67 0.42 -5.23 -24.48
C LEU A 67 -0.37 -4.67 -25.67
N ASP A 68 -1.30 -5.43 -26.26
CA ASP A 68 -2.22 -4.93 -27.27
C ASP A 68 -3.37 -4.12 -26.64
N ALA A 69 -3.88 -3.16 -27.39
CA ALA A 69 -4.84 -2.19 -26.89
C ALA A 69 -6.17 -2.83 -26.47
N ASP A 70 -6.70 -3.73 -27.31
CA ASP A 70 -8.02 -4.31 -27.10
C ASP A 70 -8.03 -5.20 -25.84
N SER A 71 -6.99 -5.99 -25.65
CA SER A 71 -6.84 -6.84 -24.47
C SER A 71 -6.61 -6.01 -23.20
N GLU A 72 -5.77 -4.98 -23.22
CA GLU A 72 -5.58 -4.09 -22.06
C GLU A 72 -6.90 -3.42 -21.63
N MET A 73 -7.70 -2.96 -22.60
CA MET A 73 -9.03 -2.41 -22.31
C MET A 73 -9.99 -3.47 -21.78
N ALA A 74 -9.89 -4.72 -22.24
CA ALA A 74 -10.68 -5.82 -21.71
C ALA A 74 -10.30 -6.14 -20.26
N SER A 75 -9.00 -6.17 -19.92
CA SER A 75 -8.52 -6.34 -18.55
C SER A 75 -8.99 -5.21 -17.63
N ALA A 76 -8.99 -3.96 -18.10
CA ALA A 76 -9.51 -2.83 -17.35
C ALA A 76 -11.02 -2.97 -17.06
N ARG A 77 -11.82 -3.42 -18.03
CA ARG A 77 -13.25 -3.72 -17.82
C ARG A 77 -13.43 -4.90 -16.88
N ALA A 78 -12.61 -5.95 -17.00
CA ALA A 78 -12.62 -7.09 -16.10
C ALA A 78 -12.35 -6.68 -14.66
N ALA A 79 -11.38 -5.79 -14.41
CA ALA A 79 -11.12 -5.26 -13.07
C ALA A 79 -12.35 -4.61 -12.44
N VAL A 80 -13.10 -3.83 -13.22
CA VAL A 80 -14.36 -3.21 -12.79
C VAL A 80 -15.46 -4.26 -12.57
N GLU A 81 -15.60 -5.23 -13.46
CA GLU A 81 -16.65 -6.27 -13.38
C GLU A 81 -16.45 -7.28 -12.24
N ILE A 82 -15.19 -7.64 -11.98
CA ILE A 82 -14.74 -8.48 -10.86
C ILE A 82 -14.82 -7.70 -9.54
N ASP A 83 -14.84 -6.36 -9.60
CA ASP A 83 -14.78 -5.45 -8.46
C ASP A 83 -13.46 -5.65 -7.68
N VAL A 84 -12.30 -5.57 -8.34
CA VAL A 84 -11.01 -5.63 -7.63
C VAL A 84 -10.67 -4.29 -6.98
N ASP A 85 -9.86 -4.33 -5.92
CA ASP A 85 -9.44 -3.11 -5.22
C ASP A 85 -8.32 -2.38 -5.98
N CYS A 86 -7.46 -3.12 -6.68
CA CYS A 86 -6.32 -2.57 -7.41
C CYS A 86 -6.17 -3.21 -8.79
N LEU A 87 -5.84 -2.38 -9.79
CA LEU A 87 -5.43 -2.78 -11.13
C LEU A 87 -3.97 -2.41 -11.33
N LEU A 88 -3.12 -3.39 -11.57
CA LEU A 88 -1.68 -3.26 -11.80
C LEU A 88 -1.37 -3.45 -13.29
N GLY A 89 -0.37 -2.71 -13.77
CA GLY A 89 0.12 -2.82 -15.12
C GLY A 89 -0.70 -2.05 -16.15
N GLY A 90 -0.45 -2.31 -17.43
CA GLY A 90 -0.95 -1.52 -18.54
C GLY A 90 -0.03 -0.36 -18.91
N THR A 91 -0.11 0.07 -20.16
CA THR A 91 0.73 1.13 -20.76
C THR A 91 -0.10 2.29 -21.32
N ARG A 92 -1.42 2.12 -21.40
CA ARG A 92 -2.39 3.06 -21.99
C ARG A 92 -3.18 3.75 -20.90
N ALA A 93 -2.47 4.44 -20.01
CA ALA A 93 -3.05 4.94 -18.78
C ALA A 93 -4.25 5.87 -19.01
N LYS A 94 -4.20 6.70 -20.06
CA LYS A 94 -5.30 7.60 -20.41
C LYS A 94 -6.57 6.82 -20.73
N GLU A 95 -6.48 5.82 -21.61
CA GLU A 95 -7.60 4.99 -22.01
C GLU A 95 -8.13 4.13 -20.86
N VAL A 96 -7.24 3.53 -20.06
CA VAL A 96 -7.64 2.75 -18.87
C VAL A 96 -8.38 3.63 -17.87
N THR A 97 -7.93 4.87 -17.64
CA THR A 97 -8.60 5.77 -16.69
C THR A 97 -10.00 6.17 -17.13
N GLU A 98 -10.33 6.20 -18.43
CA GLU A 98 -11.70 6.44 -18.87
C GLU A 98 -12.66 5.31 -18.46
N ILE A 99 -12.14 4.08 -18.35
CA ILE A 99 -12.90 2.91 -17.90
C ILE A 99 -13.01 2.90 -16.37
N THR A 100 -11.92 3.18 -15.67
CA THR A 100 -11.83 2.99 -14.21
C THR A 100 -12.29 4.19 -13.38
N ARG A 101 -12.32 5.42 -13.94
CA ARG A 101 -12.57 6.67 -13.17
C ARG A 101 -13.90 6.74 -12.41
N HIS A 102 -14.89 5.94 -12.80
CA HIS A 102 -16.20 5.88 -12.14
C HIS A 102 -16.32 4.73 -11.14
N HIS A 103 -15.24 3.99 -10.91
CA HIS A 103 -15.16 2.86 -10.00
C HIS A 103 -14.10 3.14 -8.92
N PRO A 104 -14.24 2.62 -7.68
CA PRO A 104 -13.24 2.79 -6.62
C PRO A 104 -11.90 2.06 -6.85
N VAL A 105 -11.70 1.41 -8.01
CA VAL A 105 -10.48 0.64 -8.30
C VAL A 105 -9.27 1.57 -8.38
N ARG A 106 -8.20 1.21 -7.68
CA ARG A 106 -6.94 1.96 -7.73
C ARG A 106 -6.08 1.46 -8.88
N TYR A 107 -5.68 2.36 -9.78
CA TYR A 107 -4.91 2.01 -10.97
C TYR A 107 -3.41 2.35 -10.85
N TYR A 108 -2.56 1.40 -11.23
CA TYR A 108 -1.10 1.46 -11.15
C TYR A 108 -0.47 1.04 -12.50
N PRO A 109 -0.36 1.95 -13.49
CA PRO A 109 0.24 1.65 -14.80
C PRO A 109 1.74 1.37 -14.70
N PHE A 110 2.28 0.71 -15.73
CA PHE A 110 3.72 0.57 -15.94
C PHE A 110 4.34 1.90 -16.41
N PRO A 111 5.36 2.46 -15.72
CA PRO A 111 6.17 3.53 -16.26
C PRO A 111 7.24 2.99 -17.21
N GLY A 112 7.56 3.78 -18.24
CA GLY A 112 8.55 3.43 -19.25
C GLY A 112 7.96 2.67 -20.44
N ARG A 113 8.86 2.13 -21.28
CA ARG A 113 8.48 1.37 -22.48
C ARG A 113 8.51 -0.12 -22.19
N ILE A 114 7.38 -0.79 -22.35
CA ILE A 114 7.24 -2.22 -22.12
C ILE A 114 7.16 -2.98 -23.44
N THR A 115 7.98 -4.01 -23.61
CA THR A 115 7.99 -4.87 -24.80
C THR A 115 8.02 -6.35 -24.43
N GLY A 116 7.68 -7.20 -25.40
CA GLY A 116 7.81 -8.65 -25.28
C GLY A 116 6.85 -9.34 -24.31
N HIS A 117 6.94 -10.66 -24.28
CA HIS A 117 6.25 -11.50 -23.31
C HIS A 117 7.18 -12.69 -22.98
N PRO A 118 7.77 -12.78 -21.77
CA PRO A 118 7.53 -11.92 -20.61
C PRO A 118 7.95 -10.46 -20.83
N SER A 119 7.27 -9.54 -20.14
CA SER A 119 7.48 -8.09 -20.28
C SER A 119 8.92 -7.67 -19.91
N VAL A 120 9.50 -6.81 -20.74
CA VAL A 120 10.81 -6.17 -20.57
C VAL A 120 10.62 -4.66 -20.44
N LEU A 121 11.32 -4.03 -19.49
CA LEU A 121 11.33 -2.58 -19.31
C LEU A 121 12.55 -1.99 -20.03
N GLU A 122 12.30 -1.31 -21.15
CA GLU A 122 13.33 -0.79 -22.05
C GLU A 122 13.61 0.70 -21.84
N GLY A 123 14.77 1.13 -22.34
CA GLY A 123 15.18 2.53 -22.42
C GLY A 123 16.07 2.97 -21.26
N PRO A 124 16.67 4.17 -21.33
CA PRO A 124 17.49 4.69 -20.25
C PRO A 124 16.64 5.00 -19.02
N ALA A 125 17.25 4.90 -17.83
CA ALA A 125 16.57 5.18 -16.56
C ALA A 125 15.92 6.59 -16.52
N SER A 126 16.53 7.58 -17.19
CA SER A 126 15.99 8.94 -17.31
C SER A 126 14.60 8.97 -17.96
N ASP A 127 14.38 8.15 -18.99
CA ASP A 127 13.14 8.14 -19.75
C ASP A 127 12.03 7.43 -18.95
N ILE A 128 12.40 6.38 -18.22
CA ILE A 128 11.50 5.68 -17.30
C ILE A 128 11.07 6.62 -16.17
N VAL A 129 12.00 7.40 -15.61
CA VAL A 129 11.70 8.42 -14.58
C VAL A 129 10.81 9.54 -15.13
N ALA A 130 11.05 10.00 -16.36
CA ALA A 130 10.19 10.99 -17.01
C ALA A 130 8.76 10.45 -17.24
N SER A 131 8.65 9.21 -17.71
CA SER A 131 7.37 8.52 -17.85
C SER A 131 6.64 8.37 -16.51
N ALA A 132 7.35 7.96 -15.45
CA ALA A 132 6.80 7.85 -14.10
C ALA A 132 6.19 9.17 -13.61
N ARG A 133 6.89 10.30 -13.80
CA ARG A 133 6.36 11.63 -13.46
C ARG A 133 5.09 11.94 -14.24
N SER A 134 5.10 11.74 -15.56
CA SER A 134 3.94 12.01 -16.41
C SER A 134 2.71 11.19 -16.01
N LEU A 135 2.90 9.91 -15.67
CA LEU A 135 1.80 9.03 -15.24
C LEU A 135 1.30 9.41 -13.85
N ALA A 136 2.20 9.77 -12.94
CA ALA A 136 1.84 10.19 -11.59
C ALA A 136 1.03 11.50 -11.57
N ASP A 137 1.06 12.32 -12.62
CA ASP A 137 0.25 13.54 -12.71
C ASP A 137 -1.21 13.29 -13.12
N PHE A 138 -1.57 12.08 -13.59
CA PHE A 138 -2.96 11.76 -13.94
C PHE A 138 -3.83 11.57 -12.69
N GLU A 139 -5.01 12.22 -12.65
CA GLU A 139 -5.92 12.24 -11.50
C GLU A 139 -6.34 10.83 -11.04
N HIS A 140 -6.67 9.95 -11.99
CA HIS A 140 -7.15 8.58 -11.73
C HIS A 140 -6.05 7.51 -11.75
N VAL A 141 -4.78 7.92 -11.84
CA VAL A 141 -3.63 7.05 -11.55
C VAL A 141 -3.32 7.15 -10.06
N HIS A 142 -3.32 6.04 -9.35
CA HIS A 142 -3.21 6.01 -7.89
C HIS A 142 -1.81 5.65 -7.39
N GLY A 143 -0.93 5.22 -8.31
CA GLY A 143 0.45 4.85 -8.08
C GLY A 143 1.05 4.31 -9.37
N LEU A 144 2.20 3.65 -9.28
CA LEU A 144 2.88 3.03 -10.42
C LEU A 144 3.20 1.58 -10.09
N ASP A 145 3.20 0.73 -11.10
CA ASP A 145 3.74 -0.62 -11.03
C ASP A 145 5.06 -0.64 -11.81
N LEU A 146 6.20 -0.74 -11.14
CA LEU A 146 7.51 -0.68 -11.78
C LEU A 146 8.04 -2.10 -11.98
N LEU A 147 8.21 -2.53 -13.24
CA LEU A 147 8.84 -3.80 -13.62
C LEU A 147 10.37 -3.77 -13.43
N ALA A 148 10.81 -3.48 -12.21
CA ALA A 148 12.18 -3.10 -11.89
C ALA A 148 13.22 -4.17 -12.25
N TYR A 149 13.00 -5.46 -11.93
CA TYR A 149 13.94 -6.53 -12.35
C TYR A 149 13.67 -7.06 -13.76
N ARG A 150 12.83 -6.38 -14.55
CA ARG A 150 12.74 -6.57 -16.01
C ARG A 150 13.50 -5.48 -16.79
N PHE A 151 14.17 -4.58 -16.07
CA PHE A 151 15.08 -3.57 -16.62
C PHE A 151 16.51 -4.13 -16.70
N ASP A 152 17.16 -3.93 -17.84
CA ASP A 152 18.57 -4.27 -18.05
C ASP A 152 19.47 -3.08 -17.73
N GLY A 153 19.87 -2.95 -16.47
CA GLY A 153 20.71 -1.86 -15.98
C GLY A 153 20.85 -1.81 -14.47
N ASP A 154 21.14 -0.62 -13.92
CA ASP A 154 21.20 -0.38 -12.48
C ASP A 154 19.79 -0.40 -11.86
N VAL A 155 19.32 -1.59 -11.50
CA VAL A 155 17.99 -1.81 -10.93
C VAL A 155 17.79 -1.05 -9.60
N PRO A 156 18.68 -1.16 -8.59
CA PRO A 156 18.54 -0.36 -7.36
C PRO A 156 18.50 1.15 -7.63
N GLY A 157 19.38 1.65 -8.50
CA GLY A 157 19.42 3.05 -8.88
C GLY A 157 18.14 3.51 -9.59
N LEU A 158 17.58 2.68 -10.47
CA LEU A 158 16.30 2.98 -11.13
C LEU A 158 15.16 3.07 -10.11
N MET A 159 15.02 2.08 -9.22
CA MET A 159 13.96 2.05 -8.22
C MET A 159 13.98 3.32 -7.34
N ALA A 160 15.17 3.69 -6.85
CA ALA A 160 15.36 4.86 -6.00
C ALA A 160 15.02 6.17 -6.75
N GLN A 161 15.46 6.31 -8.01
CA GLN A 161 15.16 7.47 -8.84
C GLN A 161 13.66 7.61 -9.11
N VAL A 162 12.96 6.52 -9.42
CA VAL A 162 11.51 6.53 -9.66
C VAL A 162 10.76 6.90 -8.39
N CYS A 163 11.05 6.24 -7.26
CA CYS A 163 10.37 6.53 -5.98
C CYS A 163 10.60 7.96 -5.50
N ALA A 164 11.80 8.51 -5.69
CA ALA A 164 12.10 9.90 -5.35
C ALA A 164 11.44 10.92 -6.29
N ALA A 165 11.18 10.53 -7.55
CA ALA A 165 10.64 11.41 -8.57
C ALA A 165 9.12 11.60 -8.48
N VAL A 166 8.37 10.73 -7.79
CA VAL A 166 6.91 10.76 -7.75
C VAL A 166 6.37 10.82 -6.33
N GLY A 167 5.26 11.55 -6.15
CA GLY A 167 4.58 11.65 -4.85
C GLY A 167 3.58 10.52 -4.57
N LYS A 168 3.39 9.60 -5.53
CA LYS A 168 2.43 8.49 -5.46
C LYS A 168 3.14 7.17 -5.15
N PRO A 169 2.46 6.17 -4.55
CA PRO A 169 3.01 4.85 -4.27
C PRO A 169 3.59 4.16 -5.52
N VAL A 170 4.76 3.53 -5.38
CA VAL A 170 5.36 2.68 -6.42
C VAL A 170 5.42 1.25 -5.91
N ILE A 171 4.78 0.33 -6.63
CA ILE A 171 4.83 -1.11 -6.39
C ILE A 171 5.94 -1.69 -7.25
N MET A 172 6.79 -2.53 -6.68
CA MET A 172 7.88 -3.19 -7.40
C MET A 172 7.44 -4.56 -7.91
N ALA A 173 7.61 -4.79 -9.20
CA ALA A 173 7.29 -6.04 -9.85
C ALA A 173 8.46 -6.55 -10.71
N GLY A 174 8.31 -7.78 -11.20
CA GLY A 174 9.30 -8.48 -11.98
C GLY A 174 10.20 -9.36 -11.10
N SER A 175 9.98 -10.67 -11.13
CA SER A 175 10.92 -11.70 -10.64
C SER A 175 11.50 -11.50 -9.24
N ILE A 176 10.81 -10.87 -8.29
CA ILE A 176 11.30 -10.76 -6.91
C ILE A 176 11.25 -12.13 -6.25
N ASP A 177 12.40 -12.69 -5.91
CA ASP A 177 12.58 -14.11 -5.57
C ASP A 177 13.44 -14.36 -4.33
N SER A 178 13.90 -13.31 -3.65
CA SER A 178 14.86 -13.42 -2.56
C SER A 178 14.73 -12.27 -1.56
N GLU A 179 15.17 -12.51 -0.32
CA GLU A 179 15.22 -11.50 0.75
C GLU A 179 16.04 -10.27 0.36
N ALA A 180 17.14 -10.48 -0.38
CA ALA A 180 17.97 -9.38 -0.88
C ALA A 180 17.17 -8.43 -1.77
N ARG A 181 16.39 -8.97 -2.72
CA ARG A 181 15.55 -8.15 -3.61
C ARG A 181 14.44 -7.42 -2.85
N VAL A 182 13.79 -8.08 -1.90
CA VAL A 182 12.77 -7.45 -1.04
C VAL A 182 13.37 -6.29 -0.24
N THR A 183 14.57 -6.48 0.31
CA THR A 183 15.30 -5.45 1.05
C THR A 183 15.63 -4.26 0.15
N THR A 184 16.16 -4.51 -1.05
CA THR A 184 16.44 -3.45 -2.05
C THR A 184 15.18 -2.65 -2.40
N CYS A 185 14.02 -3.31 -2.60
CA CYS A 185 12.77 -2.61 -2.85
C CYS A 185 12.38 -1.67 -1.70
N ALA A 186 12.53 -2.13 -0.45
CA ALA A 186 12.21 -1.31 0.72
C ALA A 186 13.12 -0.08 0.82
N GLU A 187 14.44 -0.28 0.70
CA GLU A 187 15.47 0.77 0.75
C GLU A 187 15.30 1.82 -0.35
N ALA A 188 14.81 1.41 -1.53
CA ALA A 188 14.50 2.32 -2.61
C ALA A 188 13.28 3.22 -2.36
N GLY A 189 12.48 2.93 -1.32
CA GLY A 189 11.26 3.68 -0.98
C GLY A 189 9.99 3.14 -1.62
N ALA A 190 9.98 1.88 -2.07
CA ALA A 190 8.79 1.25 -2.60
C ALA A 190 7.62 1.24 -1.59
N ALA A 191 6.40 1.33 -2.11
CA ALA A 191 5.19 1.16 -1.31
C ALA A 191 4.80 -0.31 -1.13
N GLY A 192 5.32 -1.20 -1.96
CA GLY A 192 5.11 -2.63 -1.87
C GLY A 192 5.80 -3.36 -3.00
N PHE A 193 5.64 -4.68 -3.03
CA PHE A 193 6.23 -5.52 -4.06
C PHE A 193 5.38 -6.76 -4.35
N THR A 194 5.48 -7.29 -5.57
CA THR A 194 4.77 -8.50 -5.98
C THR A 194 5.68 -9.72 -5.96
N VAL A 195 5.15 -10.87 -5.49
CA VAL A 195 5.80 -12.18 -5.65
C VAL A 195 4.75 -13.20 -6.06
N GLY A 196 4.98 -13.88 -7.18
CA GLY A 196 4.13 -14.98 -7.66
C GLY A 196 4.87 -16.31 -7.67
N THR A 197 5.40 -16.67 -8.84
CA THR A 197 6.10 -17.95 -9.10
C THR A 197 7.12 -18.31 -8.01
N ALA A 198 7.90 -17.36 -7.50
CA ALA A 198 8.92 -17.63 -6.49
C ALA A 198 8.32 -18.06 -5.13
N ALA A 199 7.18 -17.51 -4.72
CA ALA A 199 6.48 -17.94 -3.51
C ALA A 199 5.91 -19.35 -3.68
N LEU A 200 5.30 -19.63 -4.85
CA LEU A 200 4.73 -20.94 -5.18
C LEU A 200 5.81 -22.03 -5.30
N ALA A 201 7.00 -21.67 -5.81
CA ALA A 201 8.13 -22.58 -5.98
C ALA A 201 8.97 -22.77 -4.70
N GLY A 202 8.65 -22.05 -3.62
CA GLY A 202 9.39 -22.15 -2.37
C GLY A 202 10.78 -21.53 -2.38
N ALA A 203 10.98 -20.43 -3.12
CA ALA A 203 12.29 -19.81 -3.31
C ALA A 203 12.82 -19.07 -2.07
N PHE A 204 11.94 -18.65 -1.14
CA PHE A 204 12.36 -17.91 0.04
C PHE A 204 12.77 -18.87 1.18
N PRO A 205 13.69 -18.46 2.07
CA PRO A 205 14.10 -19.28 3.20
C PRO A 205 12.93 -19.43 4.19
N ALA A 206 12.33 -20.61 4.31
CA ALA A 206 11.20 -20.85 5.19
C ALA A 206 11.53 -21.89 6.28
N GLU A 207 11.19 -21.57 7.54
CA GLU A 207 11.36 -22.48 8.68
C GLU A 207 10.35 -23.64 8.67
N SER A 208 9.18 -23.42 8.06
CA SER A 208 8.12 -24.42 7.92
C SER A 208 7.92 -24.77 6.46
N ALA A 209 7.68 -26.06 6.18
CA ALA A 209 7.40 -26.54 4.84
C ALA A 209 6.04 -26.06 4.32
N GLY A 210 5.86 -26.12 3.00
CA GLY A 210 4.60 -25.80 2.33
C GLY A 210 4.40 -24.31 2.03
N PHE A 211 3.32 -24.01 1.32
CA PHE A 211 3.06 -22.68 0.79
C PHE A 211 2.74 -21.66 1.89
N ALA A 212 1.98 -22.03 2.92
CA ALA A 212 1.74 -21.17 4.08
C ALA A 212 3.05 -20.79 4.80
N GLY A 213 4.01 -21.72 4.88
CA GLY A 213 5.35 -21.47 5.43
C GLY A 213 6.16 -20.47 4.63
N GLN A 214 6.08 -20.55 3.30
CA GLN A 214 6.66 -19.57 2.39
C GLN A 214 6.05 -18.18 2.55
N VAL A 215 4.72 -18.09 2.61
CA VAL A 215 4.01 -16.82 2.83
C VAL A 215 4.44 -16.18 4.15
N ARG A 216 4.50 -16.95 5.24
CA ARG A 216 4.99 -16.45 6.55
C ARG A 216 6.42 -15.94 6.48
N SER A 217 7.30 -16.64 5.77
CA SER A 217 8.68 -16.21 5.58
C SER A 217 8.75 -14.85 4.88
N ILE A 218 8.04 -14.69 3.75
CA ILE A 218 8.03 -13.45 2.99
C ILE A 218 7.46 -12.29 3.82
N LEU A 219 6.39 -12.54 4.61
CA LEU A 219 5.86 -11.54 5.53
C LEU A 219 6.87 -11.14 6.62
N ALA A 220 7.59 -12.10 7.19
CA ALA A 220 8.63 -11.81 8.18
C ALA A 220 9.80 -11.01 7.59
N ILE A 221 10.23 -11.35 6.37
CA ILE A 221 11.22 -10.57 5.61
C ILE A 221 10.70 -9.15 5.37
N THR A 222 9.45 -9.02 4.91
CA THR A 222 8.80 -7.72 4.64
C THR A 222 8.75 -6.85 5.89
N ALA A 223 8.41 -7.43 7.05
CA ALA A 223 8.39 -6.72 8.32
C ALA A 223 9.77 -6.17 8.72
N ARG A 224 10.85 -6.94 8.48
CA ARG A 224 12.23 -6.47 8.72
C ARG A 224 12.64 -5.40 7.72
N ALA A 225 12.40 -5.63 6.44
CA ALA A 225 12.75 -4.71 5.35
C ALA A 225 12.02 -3.36 5.48
N ARG A 226 10.78 -3.36 5.97
CA ARG A 226 9.99 -2.15 6.22
C ARG A 226 10.69 -1.13 7.11
N ALA A 227 11.51 -1.57 8.07
CA ALA A 227 12.27 -0.69 8.96
C ALA A 227 13.42 0.06 8.25
N LEU A 228 13.81 -0.40 7.07
CA LEU A 228 14.84 0.22 6.22
C LEU A 228 14.26 1.22 5.22
N SER A 229 12.93 1.24 5.05
CA SER A 229 12.30 2.08 4.05
C SER A 229 12.43 3.57 4.38
N PRO A 230 12.90 4.41 3.43
CA PRO A 230 12.96 5.86 3.60
C PRO A 230 11.59 6.54 3.37
N ALA A 231 10.58 5.79 2.92
CA ALA A 231 9.28 6.35 2.56
C ALA A 231 8.60 7.02 3.77
N PRO A 232 8.11 8.26 3.63
CA PRO A 232 7.48 8.97 4.73
C PRO A 232 6.16 8.30 5.12
N ARG A 233 5.97 8.05 6.42
CA ARG A 233 4.71 7.54 6.98
C ARG A 233 3.64 8.62 6.98
N ARG A 234 2.39 8.20 6.84
CA ARG A 234 1.17 9.03 6.90
C ARG A 234 0.43 8.69 8.20
N LEU A 235 0.60 9.53 9.21
CA LEU A 235 0.07 9.28 10.55
C LEU A 235 -1.08 10.24 10.83
N ALA A 236 -2.22 9.71 11.23
CA ALA A 236 -3.29 10.55 11.74
C ALA A 236 -3.08 10.84 13.23
N LEU A 237 -3.10 12.11 13.64
CA LEU A 237 -3.01 12.53 15.03
C LEU A 237 -4.29 13.28 15.42
N VAL A 238 -5.04 12.71 16.35
CA VAL A 238 -6.34 13.24 16.80
C VAL A 238 -6.40 13.23 18.32
N ALA A 239 -7.13 14.17 18.89
CA ALA A 239 -7.38 14.22 20.33
C ALA A 239 -8.71 14.91 20.60
N HIS A 240 -9.44 14.42 21.60
CA HIS A 240 -10.51 15.20 22.23
C HIS A 240 -9.91 16.44 22.92
N ASP A 241 -10.73 17.48 23.11
CA ASP A 241 -10.28 18.75 23.67
C ASP A 241 -9.58 18.58 25.03
N THR A 242 -10.14 17.73 25.89
CA THR A 242 -9.61 17.38 27.22
C THR A 242 -8.27 16.64 27.16
N ARG A 243 -7.90 16.05 26.01
CA ARG A 243 -6.67 15.26 25.82
C ARG A 243 -5.63 15.95 24.93
N LYS A 244 -5.93 17.13 24.39
CA LYS A 244 -4.99 17.88 23.52
C LYS A 244 -3.66 18.20 24.21
N ALA A 245 -3.67 18.50 25.50
CA ALA A 245 -2.44 18.74 26.25
C ALA A 245 -1.55 17.49 26.32
N GLN A 246 -2.16 16.31 26.43
CA GLN A 246 -1.45 15.03 26.44
C GLN A 246 -0.87 14.70 25.06
N LEU A 247 -1.65 14.90 23.98
CA LEU A 247 -1.16 14.68 22.61
C LEU A 247 -0.01 15.62 22.28
N ARG A 248 -0.12 16.89 22.66
CA ARG A 248 0.97 17.86 22.55
C ARG A 248 2.26 17.37 23.19
N ALA A 249 2.19 16.96 24.46
CA ALA A 249 3.36 16.49 25.20
C ALA A 249 3.97 15.25 24.53
N TRP A 250 3.12 14.35 24.00
CA TRP A 250 3.56 13.20 23.23
C TRP A 250 4.29 13.60 21.94
N VAL A 251 3.74 14.52 21.15
CA VAL A 251 4.39 15.02 19.91
C VAL A 251 5.71 15.72 20.24
N SER A 252 5.77 16.52 21.31
CA SER A 252 7.03 17.15 21.75
C SER A 252 8.12 16.13 22.08
N ARG A 253 7.75 15.03 22.75
CA ARG A 253 8.70 13.94 23.08
C ARG A 253 9.17 13.19 21.83
N HIS A 254 8.32 13.03 20.82
CA HIS A 254 8.60 12.27 19.60
C HIS A 254 8.95 13.14 18.39
N GLN A 255 9.17 14.45 18.58
CA GLN A 255 9.30 15.41 17.48
C GLN A 255 10.36 15.01 16.45
N ALA A 256 11.55 14.60 16.91
CA ALA A 256 12.64 14.17 16.03
C ALA A 256 12.29 12.91 15.21
N ALA A 257 11.52 11.99 15.77
CA ALA A 257 11.08 10.77 15.07
C ALA A 257 9.93 11.04 14.10
N LEU A 258 9.11 12.06 14.36
CA LEU A 258 8.00 12.48 13.50
C LEU A 258 8.48 13.36 12.31
N GLU A 259 9.70 13.88 12.37
CA GLU A 259 10.26 14.73 11.32
C GLU A 259 10.44 13.96 10.00
N GLY A 260 10.02 14.61 8.89
CA GLY A 260 9.98 14.00 7.57
C GLY A 260 8.77 13.09 7.30
N HIS A 261 7.88 12.87 8.28
CA HIS A 261 6.61 12.15 8.08
C HIS A 261 5.45 13.12 7.85
N ARG A 262 4.34 12.62 7.29
CA ARG A 262 3.13 13.40 7.05
C ARG A 262 2.15 13.18 8.19
N LEU A 263 1.81 14.26 8.90
CA LEU A 263 0.88 14.24 10.03
C LEU A 263 -0.48 14.79 9.58
N ILE A 264 -1.53 13.98 9.68
CA ILE A 264 -2.88 14.35 9.28
C ILE A 264 -3.70 14.58 10.55
N CYS A 265 -4.19 15.80 10.76
CA CYS A 265 -4.82 16.18 12.02
C CYS A 265 -6.19 16.82 11.77
N THR A 266 -7.16 16.57 12.66
CA THR A 266 -8.42 17.34 12.67
C THR A 266 -8.17 18.78 13.10
N GLY A 267 -9.09 19.68 12.72
CA GLY A 267 -8.84 21.12 12.64
C GLY A 267 -8.20 21.77 13.87
N GLY A 268 -8.75 21.53 15.07
CA GLY A 268 -8.25 22.11 16.32
C GLY A 268 -6.92 21.49 16.79
N THR A 269 -6.75 20.19 16.61
CA THR A 269 -5.51 19.47 16.93
C THR A 269 -4.38 19.92 16.02
N GLY A 270 -4.63 19.96 14.71
CA GLY A 270 -3.61 20.37 13.74
C GLY A 270 -3.19 21.83 13.86
N ARG A 271 -4.09 22.74 14.24
CA ARG A 271 -3.71 24.13 14.54
C ARG A 271 -2.72 24.18 15.72
N MET A 272 -3.08 23.54 16.82
CA MET A 272 -2.28 23.52 18.05
C MET A 272 -0.88 22.92 17.82
N LEU A 273 -0.79 21.82 17.06
CA LEU A 273 0.49 21.21 16.73
C LEU A 273 1.33 22.07 15.77
N ALA A 274 0.72 22.70 14.77
CA ALA A 274 1.44 23.55 13.80
C ALA A 274 2.02 24.82 14.45
N GLU A 275 1.32 25.41 15.43
CA GLU A 275 1.82 26.58 16.17
C GLU A 275 3.05 26.25 17.02
N GLN A 276 3.13 25.04 17.56
CA GLN A 276 4.19 24.63 18.49
C GLN A 276 5.35 23.90 17.83
N HIS A 277 5.09 23.23 16.72
CA HIS A 277 6.06 22.42 15.99
C HIS A 277 6.07 22.81 14.51
N PRO A 278 6.52 24.03 14.16
CA PRO A 278 6.47 24.54 12.78
C PRO A 278 7.32 23.75 11.78
N GLY A 279 8.26 22.92 12.26
CA GLY A 279 9.07 22.02 11.42
C GLY A 279 8.37 20.71 11.01
N LEU A 280 7.20 20.40 11.58
CA LEU A 280 6.46 19.18 11.23
C LEU A 280 5.55 19.40 10.03
N SER A 281 5.48 18.42 9.14
CA SER A 281 4.58 18.43 7.98
C SER A 281 3.15 18.07 8.40
N ILE A 282 2.32 19.08 8.64
CA ILE A 282 0.95 18.91 9.16
C ILE A 282 -0.08 19.27 8.08
N ARG A 283 -0.89 18.29 7.68
CA ARG A 283 -2.12 18.48 6.90
C ARG A 283 -3.31 18.60 7.83
N ARG A 284 -4.03 19.71 7.75
CA ARG A 284 -5.23 19.97 8.55
C ARG A 284 -6.49 19.53 7.80
N LEU A 285 -7.30 18.70 8.45
CA LEU A 285 -8.68 18.38 8.07
C LEU A 285 -9.65 19.37 8.71
N GLN A 286 -10.95 19.19 8.45
CA GLN A 286 -11.99 19.91 9.19
C GLN A 286 -11.94 19.59 10.68
N ARG A 287 -12.64 20.39 11.49
CA ARG A 287 -12.86 20.07 12.90
C ARG A 287 -13.73 18.80 12.99
N GLY A 288 -13.58 18.02 14.06
CA GLY A 288 -14.32 16.76 14.23
C GLY A 288 -15.83 16.95 14.09
N ASP A 289 -16.38 17.91 14.84
CA ASP A 289 -17.78 18.38 14.83
C ASP A 289 -18.27 18.96 13.48
N ARG A 290 -17.37 19.16 12.52
CA ARG A 290 -17.66 19.63 11.16
C ARG A 290 -17.40 18.56 10.09
N GLY A 291 -17.21 17.31 10.50
CA GLY A 291 -16.97 16.17 9.59
C GLY A 291 -15.50 15.79 9.41
N GLY A 292 -14.58 16.35 10.21
CA GLY A 292 -13.17 15.99 10.18
C GLY A 292 -12.92 14.51 10.51
N ASP A 293 -13.72 13.93 11.39
CA ASP A 293 -13.61 12.51 11.76
C ASP A 293 -14.07 11.60 10.61
N GLN A 294 -15.07 12.03 9.83
CA GLN A 294 -15.51 11.33 8.63
C GLN A 294 -14.48 11.45 7.49
N GLN A 295 -13.82 12.61 7.34
CA GLN A 295 -12.68 12.74 6.43
C GLN A 295 -11.55 11.77 6.81
N LEU A 296 -11.31 11.59 8.11
CA LEU A 296 -10.32 10.63 8.58
C LEU A 296 -10.74 9.18 8.29
N GLY A 297 -12.02 8.84 8.53
CA GLY A 297 -12.59 7.55 8.15
C GLY A 297 -12.43 7.24 6.67
N ALA A 298 -12.62 8.24 5.79
CA ALA A 298 -12.39 8.10 4.36
C ALA A 298 -10.92 7.81 4.02
N LEU A 299 -9.97 8.40 4.74
CA LEU A 299 -8.53 8.11 4.57
C LEU A 299 -8.15 6.71 5.05
N ILE A 300 -8.80 6.18 6.10
CA ILE A 300 -8.65 4.78 6.50
C ILE A 300 -9.18 3.87 5.38
N ALA A 301 -10.41 4.10 4.93
CA ALA A 301 -11.07 3.26 3.93
C ALA A 301 -10.33 3.21 2.58
N THR A 302 -9.68 4.31 2.22
CA THR A 302 -8.87 4.40 1.00
C THR A 302 -7.42 3.97 1.20
N GLY A 303 -7.01 3.53 2.40
CA GLY A 303 -5.63 3.11 2.67
C GLY A 303 -4.60 4.25 2.59
N GLU A 304 -5.04 5.47 2.90
CA GLU A 304 -4.24 6.69 2.86
C GLU A 304 -3.50 6.98 4.17
N LEU A 305 -3.59 6.08 5.15
CA LEU A 305 -2.93 6.17 6.46
C LEU A 305 -2.13 4.91 6.77
N ASP A 306 -1.00 5.10 7.44
CA ASP A 306 -0.18 4.01 7.99
C ASP A 306 -0.54 3.69 9.44
N ALA A 307 -1.03 4.67 10.18
CA ALA A 307 -1.57 4.49 11.52
C ALA A 307 -2.45 5.69 11.93
N VAL A 308 -3.30 5.44 12.93
CA VAL A 308 -4.09 6.46 13.61
C VAL A 308 -3.71 6.46 15.09
N ILE A 309 -3.35 7.65 15.59
CA ILE A 309 -3.12 7.90 17.01
C ILE A 309 -4.21 8.87 17.46
N PHE A 310 -5.15 8.36 18.24
CA PHE A 310 -6.26 9.13 18.76
C PHE A 310 -6.25 9.12 20.28
N PHE A 311 -5.91 10.26 20.89
CA PHE A 311 -6.05 10.44 22.34
C PHE A 311 -7.52 10.75 22.67
N ALA A 312 -8.31 9.68 22.73
CA ALA A 312 -9.71 9.72 23.13
C ALA A 312 -9.85 9.89 24.65
N ASP A 313 -10.92 10.54 25.07
CA ASP A 313 -11.29 10.65 26.47
C ASP A 313 -12.52 9.76 26.75
N PRO A 314 -12.43 8.73 27.59
CA PRO A 314 -13.60 7.92 27.93
C PRO A 314 -14.43 8.51 29.08
N THR A 315 -13.99 9.61 29.70
CA THR A 315 -14.55 10.11 30.97
C THR A 315 -15.64 11.17 30.82
N VAL A 316 -15.85 11.68 29.60
CA VAL A 316 -16.92 12.64 29.32
C VAL A 316 -17.78 12.12 28.15
N PRO A 317 -19.10 12.33 28.15
CA PRO A 317 -19.93 12.01 27.00
C PRO A 317 -19.52 12.88 25.83
N HIS A 318 -19.08 12.27 24.74
CA HIS A 318 -18.78 13.01 23.52
C HIS A 318 -20.02 12.93 22.64
N GLY A 319 -20.42 14.06 22.04
CA GLY A 319 -21.41 14.04 20.95
C GLY A 319 -21.01 13.12 19.79
N GLY A 320 -19.73 12.69 19.75
CA GLY A 320 -19.11 11.77 18.79
C GLY A 320 -18.68 10.41 19.35
N ASP A 321 -19.34 9.85 20.38
CA ASP A 321 -19.12 8.43 20.75
C ASP A 321 -19.41 7.50 19.54
N VAL A 322 -20.33 7.89 18.66
CA VAL A 322 -20.60 7.20 17.39
C VAL A 322 -19.47 7.39 16.37
N ASP A 323 -18.81 8.56 16.36
CA ASP A 323 -17.69 8.83 15.43
C ASP A 323 -16.45 8.02 15.80
N LEU A 324 -16.11 7.92 17.09
CA LEU A 324 -15.01 7.07 17.55
C LEU A 324 -15.29 5.58 17.27
N GLN A 325 -16.53 5.13 17.46
CA GLN A 325 -16.96 3.78 17.10
C GLN A 325 -16.84 3.53 15.59
N ALA A 326 -17.32 4.47 14.76
CA ALA A 326 -17.22 4.38 13.31
C ALA A 326 -15.76 4.33 12.85
N LEU A 327 -14.91 5.19 13.40
CA LEU A 327 -13.47 5.21 13.10
C LEU A 327 -12.78 3.91 13.50
N THR A 328 -13.08 3.40 14.70
CA THR A 328 -12.55 2.12 15.20
C THR A 328 -12.99 0.96 14.31
N ARG A 329 -14.26 0.93 13.91
CA ARG A 329 -14.80 -0.07 12.98
C ARG A 329 -14.09 -0.02 11.63
N LEU A 330 -13.86 1.17 11.07
CA LEU A 330 -13.13 1.31 9.81
C LEU A 330 -11.67 0.88 9.96
N ALA A 331 -11.01 1.23 11.06
CA ALA A 331 -9.64 0.79 11.32
C ALA A 331 -9.53 -0.75 11.39
N MET A 332 -10.49 -1.41 12.04
CA MET A 332 -10.57 -2.88 12.06
C MET A 332 -10.84 -3.48 10.68
N LEU A 333 -11.79 -2.91 9.94
CA LEU A 333 -12.18 -3.43 8.61
C LEU A 333 -11.04 -3.33 7.59
N HIS A 334 -10.23 -2.27 7.68
CA HIS A 334 -9.13 -1.99 6.75
C HIS A 334 -7.75 -2.29 7.33
N ASP A 335 -7.66 -3.07 8.42
CA ASP A 335 -6.43 -3.47 9.10
C ASP A 335 -5.44 -2.30 9.32
N THR A 336 -5.98 -1.14 9.74
CA THR A 336 -5.21 0.07 9.98
C THR A 336 -4.85 0.17 11.46
N PRO A 337 -3.56 0.26 11.84
CA PRO A 337 -3.15 0.36 13.23
C PRO A 337 -3.78 1.58 13.92
N LEU A 338 -4.40 1.34 15.07
CA LEU A 338 -5.08 2.37 15.86
C LEU A 338 -4.58 2.35 17.31
N ALA A 339 -4.06 3.48 17.78
CA ALA A 339 -3.72 3.70 19.17
C ALA A 339 -4.70 4.67 19.83
N LEU A 340 -5.42 4.19 20.85
CA LEU A 340 -6.38 4.96 21.63
C LEU A 340 -5.82 5.46 22.98
N SER A 341 -4.53 5.25 23.23
CA SER A 341 -3.85 5.61 24.47
C SER A 341 -2.38 5.97 24.21
N THR A 342 -1.74 6.66 25.16
CA THR A 342 -0.32 7.03 25.05
C THR A 342 0.61 5.81 25.00
N SER A 343 0.31 4.74 25.75
CA SER A 343 1.13 3.53 25.72
C SER A 343 1.07 2.83 24.37
N ALA A 344 -0.13 2.70 23.79
CA ALA A 344 -0.29 2.16 22.44
C ALA A 344 0.38 3.06 21.39
N ALA A 345 0.29 4.38 21.54
CA ALA A 345 0.94 5.33 20.65
C ALA A 345 2.48 5.22 20.69
N ASP A 346 3.06 5.01 21.87
CA ASP A 346 4.51 4.76 22.03
C ASP A 346 4.94 3.46 21.33
N MET A 347 4.13 2.39 21.43
CA MET A 347 4.41 1.14 20.71
C MET A 347 4.36 1.33 19.19
N LEU A 348 3.35 2.04 18.67
CA LEU A 348 3.26 2.33 17.24
C LEU A 348 4.41 3.21 16.76
N ALA A 349 4.80 4.24 17.52
CA ALA A 349 5.94 5.07 17.18
C ALA A 349 7.24 4.27 17.16
N ALA A 350 7.46 3.39 18.14
CA ALA A 350 8.62 2.51 18.17
C ALA A 350 8.69 1.58 16.95
N ALA A 351 7.53 1.07 16.49
CA ALA A 351 7.47 0.19 15.31
C ALA A 351 7.60 0.94 13.97
N LEU A 352 7.06 2.15 13.86
CA LEU A 352 6.92 2.85 12.58
C LEU A 352 7.96 3.94 12.32
N LEU A 353 8.53 4.52 13.38
CA LEU A 353 9.36 5.74 13.31
C LEU A 353 10.82 5.50 13.69
N THR A 354 11.15 4.32 14.24
CA THR A 354 12.53 3.99 14.57
C THR A 354 13.29 3.69 13.28
N ARG A 355 14.03 4.68 12.76
CA ARG A 355 15.01 4.44 11.71
C ARG A 355 16.18 3.66 12.31
N ARG A 356 16.40 2.42 11.88
CA ARG A 356 17.70 1.77 12.11
C ARG A 356 18.73 2.56 11.31
N ARG A 357 19.65 3.24 11.99
CA ARG A 357 20.86 3.75 11.33
C ARG A 357 21.58 2.53 10.75
N ALA A 358 21.79 2.50 9.43
CA ALA A 358 22.80 1.64 8.85
C ALA A 358 24.12 2.07 9.51
N GLY A 359 24.67 1.19 10.34
CA GLY A 359 25.97 1.36 10.98
C GLY A 359 27.10 0.98 10.04
#